data_AF-A0A7C4B3M8-F1
#
_entry.id   AF-A0A7C4B3M8-F1
#
_cell.length_a   1.000
_cell.length_b   1.000
_cell.length_c   1.000
_cell.angle_alpha   90.00
_cell.angle_beta   90.00
_cell.angle_gamma   90.00
#
_symmetry.space_group_name_H-M   'P 1'
#
loop_
_entity.id
_entity.type
_entity.pdbx_description
1 polymer ?
#
loop_
_entity_poly.entity_id
_entity_poly.type
_entity_poly.pdbx_seq_one_letter_code
_entity_poly.pdbx_strand_id
1 'polypeptide(L)'
;MQDFFSSWAAAVTIAVLFCAIISSMLPETGIKKYIAVVLGLAAAVIILSPLFGLFGGTDFKKEIENALDGLDAASEYKYDSSLYGDYILKVYKDSK
;
A
#
# COMPACT_ATOMS: atom_id res chain seq x y z
N MET A 1 5.80 -0.21 24.76
CA MET A 1 5.69 -1.37 23.85
C MET A 1 4.71 -2.42 24.36
N GLN A 2 4.79 -2.87 25.62
CA GLN A 2 3.79 -3.79 26.20
C GLN A 2 2.35 -3.22 26.16
N ASP A 3 2.18 -1.92 26.42
CA ASP A 3 0.86 -1.28 26.40
C ASP A 3 0.19 -1.28 25.02
N PHE A 4 1.01 -1.24 23.95
CA PHE A 4 0.52 -1.35 22.58
C PHE A 4 -0.06 -2.74 22.30
N PHE A 5 0.69 -3.80 22.64
CA PHE A 5 0.20 -5.16 22.46
C PHE A 5 -0.98 -5.49 23.40
N SER A 6 -0.99 -4.93 24.62
CA SER A 6 -2.10 -5.10 25.57
C SER A 6 -3.39 -4.43 25.05
N SER A 7 -3.32 -3.18 24.60
CA SER A 7 -4.48 -2.47 24.03
C SER A 7 -4.95 -3.06 22.71
N TRP A 8 -4.03 -3.51 21.85
CA TRP A 8 -4.35 -4.25 20.64
C TRP A 8 -5.08 -5.57 20.95
N ALA A 9 -4.56 -6.38 21.87
CA ALA A 9 -5.17 -7.64 22.25
C ALA A 9 -6.57 -7.43 22.85
N ALA A 10 -6.77 -6.36 23.63
CA ALA A 10 -8.08 -5.96 24.11
C ALA A 10 -9.02 -5.58 22.95
N ALA A 11 -8.56 -4.79 21.96
CA ALA A 11 -9.34 -4.43 20.78
C ALA A 11 -9.73 -5.66 19.93
N VAL A 12 -8.81 -6.60 19.73
CA VAL A 12 -9.08 -7.89 19.06
C VAL A 12 -10.14 -8.67 19.81
N THR A 13 -10.00 -8.78 21.13
CA THR A 13 -10.95 -9.52 21.98
C THR A 13 -12.36 -8.94 21.86
N ILE A 14 -12.49 -7.61 21.97
CA ILE A 14 -13.77 -6.91 21.85
C ILE A 14 -14.37 -7.12 20.44
N ALA A 15 -13.56 -7.02 19.38
CA ALA A 15 -14.03 -7.21 18.02
C ALA A 15 -14.53 -8.65 17.76
N VAL A 16 -13.83 -9.66 18.27
CA VAL A 16 -14.24 -11.07 18.15
C VAL A 16 -15.52 -11.34 18.93
N LEU A 17 -15.64 -10.81 20.15
CA LEU A 17 -16.88 -10.92 20.94
C LEU A 17 -18.05 -10.23 20.22
N PHE A 18 -17.83 -9.05 19.66
CA PHE A 18 -18.84 -8.35 18.88
C PHE A 18 -19.28 -9.14 17.64
N CYS A 19 -18.34 -9.71 16.90
CA CYS A 19 -18.65 -10.60 15.77
C CYS A 19 -19.46 -11.81 16.20
N ALA A 20 -19.13 -12.42 17.34
CA ALA A 20 -19.88 -13.57 17.88
C ALA A 20 -21.32 -13.20 18.24
N ILE A 21 -21.52 -12.05 18.90
CA ILE A 21 -22.85 -11.55 19.25
C ILE A 21 -23.68 -11.28 17.99
N ILE A 22 -23.13 -10.54 17.03
CA ILE A 22 -23.84 -10.26 15.76
C ILE A 22 -24.16 -11.55 15.01
N SER A 23 -23.19 -12.47 14.92
CA SER A 23 -23.37 -13.76 14.26
C SER A 23 -24.48 -14.60 14.89
N SER A 24 -24.68 -14.49 16.21
CA SER A 24 -25.77 -15.17 16.91
C SER A 24 -27.12 -14.48 16.76
N MET A 25 -27.15 -13.15 16.58
CA MET A 25 -28.38 -12.42 16.28
C MET A 25 -28.85 -12.58 14.83
N LEU A 26 -27.95 -12.98 13.92
CA LEU A 26 -28.26 -13.12 12.50
C LEU A 26 -29.16 -14.34 12.22
N PRO A 27 -30.31 -14.13 11.55
CA PRO A 27 -31.19 -15.23 11.16
C PRO A 27 -30.54 -16.10 10.08
N GLU A 28 -30.84 -17.40 10.10
CA GLU A 28 -30.39 -18.44 9.16
C GLU A 28 -30.95 -18.20 7.73
N THR A 29 -30.45 -17.16 7.08
CA THR A 29 -30.83 -16.74 5.73
C THR A 29 -29.60 -16.59 4.85
N GLY A 30 -29.78 -16.45 3.54
CA GLY A 30 -28.67 -16.23 2.60
C GLY A 30 -27.77 -15.04 2.97
N ILE A 31 -28.32 -14.01 3.65
CA ILE A 31 -27.57 -12.80 4.04
C ILE A 31 -26.53 -13.05 5.14
N LYS A 32 -26.74 -14.07 5.98
CA LYS A 32 -25.84 -14.42 7.09
C LYS A 32 -24.43 -14.73 6.61
N LYS A 33 -24.28 -15.37 5.44
CA LYS A 33 -22.98 -15.67 4.83
C LYS A 33 -22.21 -14.41 4.46
N TYR A 34 -22.87 -13.44 3.84
CA TYR A 34 -22.24 -12.19 3.42
C TYR A 34 -21.78 -11.38 4.63
N ILE A 35 -22.63 -11.29 5.66
CA ILE A 35 -22.30 -10.54 6.87
C ILE A 35 -21.19 -11.22 7.67
N ALA A 36 -21.20 -12.57 7.77
CA ALA A 36 -20.13 -13.32 8.42
C ALA A 36 -18.76 -13.11 7.72
N VAL A 37 -18.75 -13.06 6.38
CA VAL A 37 -17.51 -12.76 5.61
C VAL A 37 -17.01 -11.36 5.92
N VAL A 38 -17.89 -10.35 5.92
CA VAL A 38 -17.51 -8.96 6.21
C VAL A 38 -17.00 -8.80 7.65
N LEU A 39 -17.67 -9.42 8.63
CA LEU A 39 -17.25 -9.43 10.03
C LEU A 39 -15.88 -10.11 10.21
N GLY A 40 -15.68 -11.25 9.55
CA GLY A 40 -14.40 -11.96 9.56
C GLY A 40 -13.29 -11.14 8.92
N LEU A 41 -13.57 -10.45 7.81
CA LEU A 41 -12.62 -9.57 7.14
C LEU A 41 -12.23 -8.39 8.04
N ALA A 42 -13.21 -7.77 8.70
CA ALA A 42 -12.97 -6.67 9.65
C ALA A 42 -12.11 -7.14 10.83
N ALA A 43 -12.43 -8.29 11.43
CA ALA A 43 -11.64 -8.88 12.49
C ALA A 43 -10.21 -9.23 12.02
N ALA A 44 -10.06 -9.77 10.81
CA ALA A 44 -8.76 -10.08 10.23
C ALA A 44 -7.88 -8.83 10.11
N VAL A 45 -8.42 -7.70 9.65
CA VAL A 45 -7.67 -6.43 9.57
C VAL A 45 -7.19 -5.97 10.95
N ILE A 46 -8.04 -6.08 11.98
CA ILE A 46 -7.67 -5.71 13.37
C ILE A 46 -6.57 -6.63 13.91
N ILE A 47 -6.63 -7.93 13.59
CA ILE A 47 -5.59 -8.91 13.95
C ILE A 47 -4.28 -8.62 13.18
N LEU A 48 -4.36 -8.18 11.93
CA LEU A 48 -3.22 -7.80 11.08
C LEU A 48 -2.59 -6.45 11.48
N SER A 49 -3.28 -5.61 12.24
CA SER A 49 -2.81 -4.29 12.71
C SER A 49 -1.33 -4.24 13.19
N PRO A 50 -0.90 -5.09 14.14
CA PRO A 50 0.49 -5.07 14.63
C PRO A 50 1.51 -5.44 13.55
N LEU A 51 1.13 -6.21 12.53
CA LEU A 51 2.03 -6.51 11.41
C LEU A 51 2.38 -5.22 10.66
N PHE A 52 1.40 -4.34 10.42
CA PHE A 52 1.68 -3.03 9.82
C PHE A 52 2.56 -2.14 10.70
N GLY A 53 2.46 -2.25 12.03
CA GLY A 53 3.37 -1.57 12.96
C GLY A 53 4.79 -2.11 12.92
N LEU A 54 4.97 -3.42 12.65
CA LEU A 54 6.28 -4.04 12.49
C LEU A 54 6.93 -3.71 11.14
N PHE A 55 6.13 -3.54 10.08
CA PHE A 55 6.62 -3.11 8.76
C PHE A 55 6.71 -1.59 8.60
N GLY A 56 6.06 -0.81 9.47
CA GLY A 56 6.01 0.67 9.39
C GLY A 56 7.18 1.41 10.00
N GLY A 57 8.27 0.72 10.36
CA GLY A 57 9.50 1.37 10.80
C GLY A 57 10.07 2.30 9.73
N THR A 58 10.94 3.23 10.15
CA THR A 58 11.65 4.22 9.31
C THR A 58 12.24 3.63 8.00
N ASP A 59 12.49 2.32 8.00
CA ASP A 59 13.01 1.55 6.87
C ASP A 59 12.01 1.44 5.70
N PHE A 60 10.72 1.22 5.92
CA PHE A 60 9.75 1.12 4.81
C PHE A 60 9.52 2.46 4.11
N LYS A 61 9.48 3.56 4.87
CA LYS A 61 9.41 4.91 4.29
C LYS A 61 10.67 5.20 3.48
N LYS A 62 11.86 4.86 3.99
CA LYS A 62 13.13 5.00 3.27
C LYS A 62 13.21 4.11 2.03
N GLU A 63 12.73 2.88 2.08
CA GLU A 63 12.71 1.97 0.94
C GLU A 63 11.77 2.47 -0.16
N ILE A 64 10.61 3.02 0.19
CA ILE A 64 9.72 3.67 -0.78
C ILE A 64 10.38 4.91 -1.37
N GLU A 65 10.98 5.77 -0.54
CA GLU A 65 11.65 7.00 -1.00
C GLU A 65 12.81 6.66 -1.95
N ASN A 66 13.63 5.66 -1.62
CA ASN A 66 14.69 5.15 -2.49
C ASN A 66 14.17 4.51 -3.78
N ALA A 67 13.04 3.79 -3.73
CA ALA A 67 12.44 3.19 -4.91
C ALA A 67 11.86 4.27 -5.84
N LEU A 68 11.27 5.33 -5.30
CA LEU A 68 10.76 6.47 -6.05
C LEU A 68 11.91 7.30 -6.64
N ASP A 69 12.97 7.59 -5.88
CA ASP A 69 14.17 8.26 -6.37
C ASP A 69 14.85 7.46 -7.50
N GLY A 70 14.87 6.13 -7.40
CA GLY A 70 15.38 5.26 -8.46
C GLY A 70 14.55 5.29 -9.74
N LEU A 71 13.24 5.58 -9.64
CA LEU A 71 12.35 5.74 -10.79
C LEU A 71 12.49 7.13 -11.42
N ASP A 72 12.66 8.17 -10.61
CA ASP A 72 12.94 9.53 -11.10
C ASP A 72 14.35 9.61 -11.75
N ALA A 73 15.34 8.93 -11.18
CA ALA A 73 16.68 8.81 -11.79
C ALA A 73 16.68 8.01 -13.11
N ALA A 74 15.77 7.04 -13.27
CA ALA A 74 15.57 6.35 -14.55
C ALA A 74 14.88 7.24 -15.61
N SER A 75 14.26 8.36 -15.20
CA SER A 75 13.63 9.34 -16.09
C SER A 75 14.58 10.46 -16.53
N GLU A 76 15.76 10.60 -15.90
CA GLU A 76 16.78 11.57 -16.30
C GLU A 76 17.62 11.06 -17.50
N TYR A 77 16.94 10.74 -18.61
CA TYR A 77 17.63 10.62 -19.89
C TYR A 77 18.04 12.02 -20.34
N LYS A 78 19.29 12.39 -20.08
CA LYS A 78 19.90 13.64 -20.54
C LYS A 78 19.79 13.71 -22.07
N TYR A 79 18.80 14.44 -22.59
CA TYR A 79 18.65 14.68 -24.03
C TYR A 79 19.86 15.49 -24.51
N ASP A 80 20.82 14.81 -25.13
CA ASP A 80 21.99 15.45 -25.73
C ASP A 80 21.59 16.15 -27.04
N SER A 81 21.06 17.36 -26.89
CA SER A 81 20.68 18.24 -28.00
C SER A 81 21.83 18.64 -28.93
N SER A 82 23.10 18.35 -28.57
CA SER A 82 24.26 18.68 -29.42
C SER A 82 24.30 17.85 -30.71
N LEU A 83 23.74 16.63 -30.69
CA LEU A 83 23.68 15.75 -31.86
C LEU A 83 22.69 16.22 -32.94
N TYR A 84 21.63 16.96 -32.57
CA TYR A 84 20.62 17.44 -33.52
C TYR A 84 21.08 18.71 -34.27
N GLY A 85 21.92 19.53 -33.64
CA GLY A 85 22.43 20.76 -34.25
C GLY A 85 23.18 20.50 -35.56
N ASP A 86 24.08 19.51 -35.56
CA ASP A 86 24.90 19.17 -36.73
C ASP A 86 24.09 18.53 -37.86
N TYR A 87 23.12 17.67 -37.52
CA TYR A 87 22.27 17.03 -38.53
C TYR A 87 21.39 18.04 -39.25
N ILE A 88 20.74 18.95 -38.51
CA ILE A 88 19.87 19.99 -39.08
C ILE A 88 20.70 20.92 -39.97
N LEU A 89 21.89 21.32 -39.55
CA LEU A 89 22.80 22.16 -40.35
C LEU A 89 23.26 21.47 -41.63
N LYS A 90 23.50 20.17 -41.60
CA LYS A 90 23.89 19.40 -42.79
C LYS A 90 22.76 19.36 -43.81
N VAL A 91 21.54 19.05 -43.40
CA VAL A 91 20.36 18.99 -44.29
C VAL A 91 20.08 20.36 -44.93
N TYR A 92 20.21 21.44 -44.17
CA TYR A 92 20.04 22.80 -44.69
C TYR A 92 21.09 23.20 -45.72
N LYS A 93 22.35 22.76 -45.53
CA LYS A 93 23.44 23.05 -46.47
C LYS A 93 23.37 22.20 -47.74
N ASP A 94 22.85 20.99 -47.66
CA ASP A 94 22.70 20.07 -48.80
C ASP A 94 21.52 20.45 -49.71
N SER A 95 20.52 21.16 -49.18
CA SER A 95 19.36 21.66 -49.93
C SER A 95 19.58 23.00 -50.64
N LYS A 96 20.83 23.47 -50.77
CA LYS A 96 21.19 24.74 -51.42
C LYS A 96 22.31 24.55 -52.42
#